data_AF-A0A2R7R5K4-F1
#
_entry.id   AF-A0A2R7R5K4-F1
#
_cell.length_a   1.000
_cell.length_b   1.000
_cell.length_c   1.000
_cell.angle_alpha   90.00
_cell.angle_beta   90.00
_cell.angle_gamma   90.00
#
_symmetry.space_group_name_H-M   'P 1'
#
loop_
_entity.id
_entity.type
_entity.pdbx_description
1 polymer ?
#
loop_
_entity_poly.entity_id
_entity_poly.type
_entity_poly.pdbx_seq_one_letter_code
_entity_poly.pdbx_strand_id
1 'polypeptide(L)'
;MVHALSPAFASASASASASASASASASASASASASASASATHSVGVPACDEAFAPSRSVIHDSTAASALRDPASLDVDLSAMFRPRLDFRADSVGLEDVGMLLSAAVASLPKARDRDVLGLRLGLDGQPRTFAEIGAEWGVSRERVRQVQERALRRLAYRSRYEGMPGAALKALLEPATGSVEALASLLLKVSNSAFEVPPRLAAKLVLRAGGFSAALALEISSLLPALDRTRKARLRSIEKDRASAHRVSQVFSRWLEHCNWPGKSAPPPAAEDLSSQRTVNRSEIAGLFRSTKLGRSVQYESGLELDVLKLLERCEQVAYYQEQPAMIPYTFEGRSRRYFPDLLIVTTDGRGLLLEVKPSDRMALSINQAKSAAGLAWANSQGLGWLVVSDRHTFKDIEEHVIPAVGWQVLDNALKLRGALTWRDLISLRSDNGLTGFDVTAYVVQSGATLDSGYRLTARTV
;
A
#
# COMPACT_ATOMS: atom_id res chain seq x y z
N MET A 1 -0.95 31.04 -61.49
CA MET A 1 -1.06 32.40 -60.90
C MET A 1 -0.73 32.27 -59.41
N VAL A 2 0.55 32.38 -59.02
CA VAL A 2 1.18 33.52 -58.29
C VAL A 2 0.34 34.03 -57.11
N HIS A 3 0.79 34.12 -55.85
CA HIS A 3 2.13 34.31 -55.28
C HIS A 3 2.21 33.77 -53.83
N ALA A 4 3.37 33.22 -53.48
CA ALA A 4 3.87 33.04 -52.12
C ALA A 4 4.59 34.32 -51.65
N LEU A 5 4.57 34.61 -50.34
CA LEU A 5 5.51 35.55 -49.70
C LEU A 5 5.85 35.13 -48.25
N SER A 6 7.14 34.81 -48.05
CA SER A 6 7.89 34.94 -46.80
C SER A 6 8.07 36.41 -46.39
N PRO A 7 8.59 36.68 -45.17
CA PRO A 7 9.98 37.16 -45.04
C PRO A 7 10.72 36.45 -43.87
N ALA A 8 11.97 36.02 -44.01
CA ALA A 8 13.25 36.74 -44.08
C ALA A 8 13.87 37.08 -42.71
N PHE A 9 15.10 36.59 -42.57
CA PHE A 9 16.06 36.67 -41.48
C PHE A 9 16.43 38.11 -41.04
N ALA A 10 16.76 38.27 -39.75
CA ALA A 10 17.71 39.28 -39.29
C ALA A 10 18.62 38.68 -38.21
N SER A 11 19.90 38.51 -38.57
CA SER A 11 21.02 38.24 -37.67
C SER A 11 21.52 39.54 -37.04
N ALA A 12 21.78 39.53 -35.74
CA ALA A 12 22.65 40.52 -35.10
C ALA A 12 23.56 39.82 -34.08
N SER A 13 24.85 39.89 -34.35
CA SER A 13 25.98 39.51 -33.52
C SER A 13 26.39 40.62 -32.55
N ALA A 14 27.26 40.27 -31.59
CA ALA A 14 27.97 41.08 -30.60
C ALA A 14 27.22 41.22 -29.26
N SER A 15 27.83 41.10 -28.08
CA SER A 15 29.25 41.15 -27.70
C SER A 15 29.43 40.52 -26.32
N ALA A 16 30.58 39.91 -26.11
CA ALA A 16 31.08 39.48 -24.82
C ALA A 16 31.25 40.66 -23.83
N SER A 17 30.90 40.45 -22.57
CA SER A 17 31.59 41.09 -21.45
C SER A 17 31.59 40.15 -20.25
N ALA A 18 32.81 39.72 -19.92
CA ALA A 18 33.13 39.07 -18.67
C ALA A 18 33.07 40.09 -17.52
N SER A 19 32.52 39.68 -16.39
CA SER A 19 32.92 40.23 -15.10
C SER A 19 32.80 39.15 -14.03
N ALA A 20 33.96 38.60 -13.71
CA ALA A 20 34.20 37.86 -12.47
C ALA A 20 34.07 38.83 -11.29
N SER A 21 33.36 38.42 -10.25
CA SER A 21 33.58 38.94 -8.90
C SER A 21 33.47 37.79 -7.90
N ALA A 22 34.65 37.29 -7.55
CA ALA A 22 34.88 36.45 -6.39
C ALA A 22 34.52 37.22 -5.11
N SER A 23 33.80 36.57 -4.20
CA SER A 23 33.83 36.91 -2.77
C SER A 23 33.58 35.65 -1.96
N ALA A 24 34.64 34.86 -1.79
CA ALA A 24 34.70 33.82 -0.78
C ALA A 24 35.28 34.43 0.50
N SER A 25 34.43 34.62 1.51
CA SER A 25 34.83 34.89 2.88
C SER A 25 34.26 33.79 3.77
N ALA A 26 35.12 32.91 4.26
CA ALA A 26 34.79 32.03 5.39
C ALA A 26 36.04 31.83 6.24
N SER A 27 36.11 32.65 7.29
CA SER A 27 36.99 32.52 8.43
C SER A 27 36.57 31.34 9.31
N ALA A 28 37.60 30.79 9.95
CA ALA A 28 37.68 29.54 10.69
C ALA A 28 36.86 29.43 12.00
N SER A 29 36.98 28.21 12.57
CA SER A 29 36.91 27.80 13.98
C SER A 29 35.59 27.19 14.45
N ALA A 30 35.54 26.19 15.34
CA ALA A 30 36.48 25.17 15.80
C ALA A 30 35.68 24.27 16.78
N SER A 31 36.22 23.08 17.08
CA SER A 31 35.92 22.19 18.22
C SER A 31 34.66 21.31 18.11
N ALA A 32 34.62 20.07 18.61
CA ALA A 32 35.61 19.08 19.03
C ALA A 32 34.82 17.81 19.42
N SER A 33 35.43 16.64 19.25
CA SER A 33 35.54 15.53 20.22
C SER A 33 35.18 14.12 19.69
N ALA A 34 36.25 13.27 19.70
CA ALA A 34 36.35 11.90 20.23
C ALA A 34 35.33 10.84 19.77
N SER A 35 35.68 9.59 19.44
CA SER A 35 36.90 8.79 19.62
C SER A 35 36.65 7.42 18.99
N ALA A 36 37.61 6.87 18.24
CA ALA A 36 37.73 5.41 18.06
C ALA A 36 39.18 5.05 17.73
N SER A 37 39.76 4.25 18.62
CA SER A 37 41.12 3.73 18.62
C SER A 37 41.29 2.58 17.62
N ALA A 38 42.50 2.50 17.04
CA ALA A 38 42.97 1.45 16.15
C ALA A 38 44.18 0.72 16.77
N SER A 39 44.33 -0.56 16.43
CA SER A 39 45.61 -1.27 16.21
C SER A 39 45.27 -2.59 15.49
N ALA A 40 45.67 -2.82 14.22
CA ALA A 40 47.01 -3.20 13.70
C ALA A 40 47.50 -4.54 14.29
N THR A 41 47.99 -5.57 13.57
CA THR A 41 48.48 -5.80 12.20
C THR A 41 48.91 -7.29 12.11
N HIS A 42 48.88 -7.94 10.94
CA HIS A 42 50.04 -8.55 10.24
C HIS A 42 49.64 -9.56 9.15
N SER A 43 50.59 -9.80 8.26
CA SER A 43 50.48 -10.05 6.82
C SER A 43 51.10 -11.39 6.37
N VAL A 44 50.55 -11.93 5.27
CA VAL A 44 51.21 -12.62 4.12
C VAL A 44 51.84 -14.02 4.30
N GLY A 45 51.52 -14.90 3.34
CA GLY A 45 52.37 -16.03 2.94
C GLY A 45 51.67 -17.08 2.04
N VAL A 46 51.94 -17.03 0.72
CA VAL A 46 51.66 -18.10 -0.28
C VAL A 46 52.92 -18.97 -0.41
N PRO A 47 52.83 -20.26 -0.79
CA PRO A 47 53.35 -20.66 -2.12
C PRO A 47 52.58 -21.81 -2.82
N ALA A 48 52.94 -22.06 -4.08
CA ALA A 48 52.41 -23.07 -4.99
C ALA A 48 53.50 -24.08 -5.46
N CYS A 49 53.02 -25.21 -6.03
CA CYS A 49 53.60 -26.17 -6.99
C CYS A 49 54.75 -27.14 -6.59
N ASP A 50 54.57 -28.45 -6.81
CA ASP A 50 55.20 -29.21 -7.93
C ASP A 50 54.82 -30.72 -7.99
N GLU A 51 55.06 -31.31 -9.17
CA GLU A 51 54.62 -32.59 -9.78
C GLU A 51 55.16 -33.93 -9.22
N ALA A 52 54.52 -35.07 -9.57
CA ALA A 52 55.17 -36.24 -10.24
C ALA A 52 54.27 -37.51 -10.42
N PHE A 53 54.15 -37.96 -11.68
CA PHE A 53 54.20 -39.32 -12.30
C PHE A 53 53.81 -40.65 -11.58
N ALA A 54 53.08 -41.51 -12.33
CA ALA A 54 52.65 -42.93 -12.10
C ALA A 54 53.79 -43.98 -12.35
N PRO A 55 53.67 -45.37 -12.37
CA PRO A 55 52.48 -46.24 -12.61
C PRO A 55 52.40 -47.70 -12.00
N SER A 56 51.23 -48.35 -12.21
CA SER A 56 50.95 -49.79 -12.56
C SER A 56 51.22 -51.00 -11.63
N ARG A 57 50.18 -51.85 -11.42
CA ARG A 57 50.14 -53.28 -11.85
C ARG A 57 48.77 -53.97 -11.66
N SER A 58 48.43 -54.82 -12.63
CA SER A 58 47.24 -55.65 -12.82
C SER A 58 47.40 -57.08 -12.26
N VAL A 59 46.29 -57.76 -11.91
CA VAL A 59 46.09 -59.23 -12.10
C VAL A 59 44.58 -59.53 -12.28
N ILE A 60 44.29 -60.39 -13.26
CA ILE A 60 42.98 -60.93 -13.71
C ILE A 60 42.80 -62.37 -13.18
N HIS A 61 41.55 -62.79 -12.91
CA HIS A 61 40.90 -64.09 -13.25
C HIS A 61 39.61 -64.25 -12.43
N ASP A 62 38.57 -65.03 -12.78
CA ASP A 62 37.77 -65.28 -13.98
C ASP A 62 36.57 -66.16 -13.51
N SER A 63 35.51 -66.22 -14.32
CA SER A 63 34.45 -67.25 -14.37
C SER A 63 33.18 -67.17 -13.50
N THR A 64 32.12 -66.68 -14.15
CA THR A 64 30.82 -67.33 -14.45
C THR A 64 30.20 -68.35 -13.48
N ALA A 65 28.94 -68.12 -13.09
CA ALA A 65 27.84 -69.07 -13.28
C ALA A 65 26.46 -68.40 -13.09
N ALA A 66 25.62 -68.51 -14.11
CA ALA A 66 24.21 -68.14 -14.10
C ALA A 66 23.35 -69.15 -13.31
N SER A 67 22.07 -68.77 -13.12
CA SER A 67 20.92 -69.61 -12.77
C SER A 67 20.50 -69.70 -11.29
N ALA A 68 19.53 -68.85 -10.92
CA ALA A 68 18.25 -69.30 -10.37
C ALA A 68 17.26 -68.12 -10.29
N LEU A 69 16.43 -67.95 -11.31
CA LEU A 69 15.11 -67.35 -11.12
C LEU A 69 14.35 -68.26 -10.14
N ARG A 70 13.96 -67.74 -8.97
CA ARG A 70 12.94 -68.36 -8.12
C ARG A 70 11.64 -67.56 -8.29
N ASP A 71 10.55 -68.31 -8.45
CA ASP A 71 9.17 -67.86 -8.57
C ASP A 71 8.77 -66.79 -7.54
N PRO A 72 8.02 -65.74 -7.92
CA PRO A 72 7.54 -64.72 -6.99
C PRO A 72 6.27 -65.12 -6.20
N ALA A 73 5.91 -66.41 -6.16
CA ALA A 73 4.57 -66.86 -5.75
C ALA A 73 4.44 -67.42 -4.32
N SER A 74 5.39 -67.18 -3.41
CA SER A 74 5.19 -67.53 -1.99
C SER A 74 5.91 -66.56 -1.06
N LEU A 75 5.38 -65.35 -1.00
CA LEU A 75 5.64 -64.41 0.08
C LEU A 75 4.27 -64.06 0.66
N ASP A 76 3.79 -64.91 1.57
CA ASP A 76 2.77 -64.52 2.55
C ASP A 76 3.37 -63.44 3.45
N VAL A 77 3.54 -62.23 2.90
CA VAL A 77 3.80 -61.04 3.69
C VAL A 77 2.47 -60.72 4.35
N ASP A 78 2.40 -60.99 5.65
CA ASP A 78 1.32 -60.49 6.48
C ASP A 78 1.35 -58.95 6.44
N LEU A 79 0.61 -58.38 5.48
CA LEU A 79 0.43 -56.94 5.31
C LEU A 79 -0.17 -56.32 6.58
N SER A 80 -0.86 -57.11 7.41
CA SER A 80 -1.34 -56.66 8.72
C SER A 80 -0.20 -56.40 9.71
N ALA A 81 0.92 -57.12 9.60
CA ALA A 81 2.13 -56.89 10.39
C ALA A 81 2.95 -55.69 9.88
N MET A 82 2.97 -55.45 8.56
CA MET A 82 3.58 -54.25 7.95
C MET A 82 2.80 -52.96 8.24
N PHE A 83 1.46 -53.05 8.31
CA PHE A 83 0.56 -51.97 8.69
C PHE A 83 0.18 -51.97 10.17
N ARG A 84 0.96 -52.62 11.06
CA ARG A 84 0.80 -52.35 12.50
C ARG A 84 1.14 -50.88 12.72
N PRO A 85 0.21 -50.06 13.27
CA PRO A 85 0.50 -48.67 13.57
C PRO A 85 1.71 -48.64 14.51
N ARG A 86 2.83 -48.15 14.00
CA ARG A 86 3.98 -47.79 14.82
C ARG A 86 3.53 -46.65 15.71
N LEU A 87 3.26 -46.96 16.98
CA LEU A 87 2.84 -46.00 18.01
C LEU A 87 4.00 -45.13 18.48
N ASP A 88 5.22 -45.38 18.00
CA ASP A 88 6.39 -44.53 18.16
C ASP A 88 6.26 -43.29 17.26
N PHE A 89 5.52 -42.28 17.73
CA PHE A 89 5.62 -40.91 17.22
C PHE A 89 7.09 -40.46 17.29
N ARG A 90 7.78 -40.43 16.15
CA ARG A 90 9.12 -39.85 16.07
C ARG A 90 8.99 -38.33 16.12
N ALA A 91 9.40 -37.75 17.24
CA ALA A 91 9.29 -36.31 17.51
C ALA A 91 9.90 -35.43 16.38
N ASP A 92 10.91 -35.95 15.67
CA ASP A 92 11.65 -35.24 14.62
C ASP A 92 10.88 -35.07 13.29
N SER A 93 9.70 -35.69 13.16
CA SER A 93 8.88 -35.68 11.93
C SER A 93 7.60 -34.84 12.02
N VAL A 94 7.44 -34.07 13.10
CA VAL A 94 6.21 -33.38 13.45
C VAL A 94 6.41 -31.85 13.40
N GLY A 95 5.48 -31.13 12.78
CA GLY A 95 5.46 -29.67 12.69
C GLY A 95 4.36 -28.99 13.53
N LEU A 96 4.31 -27.65 13.50
CA LEU A 96 3.27 -26.87 14.20
C LEU A 96 1.90 -27.00 13.55
N GLU A 97 1.86 -27.32 12.26
CA GLU A 97 0.69 -27.69 11.48
C GLU A 97 -0.01 -28.95 12.03
N ASP A 98 0.74 -29.85 12.67
CA ASP A 98 0.22 -31.11 13.21
C ASP A 98 -0.47 -30.94 14.58
N VAL A 99 -0.41 -29.77 15.20
CA VAL A 99 -0.95 -29.57 16.56
C VAL A 99 -2.44 -29.93 16.66
N GLY A 100 -3.24 -29.63 15.63
CA GLY A 100 -4.65 -30.02 15.58
C GLY A 100 -4.83 -31.54 15.51
N MET A 101 -4.05 -32.21 14.66
CA MET A 101 -4.06 -33.66 14.51
C MET A 101 -3.60 -34.36 15.79
N LEU A 102 -2.51 -33.90 16.39
CA LEU A 102 -1.96 -34.45 17.62
C LEU A 102 -2.90 -34.26 18.82
N LEU A 103 -3.58 -33.12 18.92
CA LEU A 103 -4.59 -32.92 19.96
C LEU A 103 -5.75 -33.90 19.78
N SER A 104 -6.21 -34.09 18.54
CA SER A 104 -7.28 -35.04 18.21
C SER A 104 -6.87 -36.48 18.54
N ALA A 105 -5.66 -36.89 18.16
CA ALA A 105 -5.09 -38.19 18.50
C ALA A 105 -4.93 -38.37 20.03
N ALA A 106 -4.48 -37.33 20.74
CA ALA A 106 -4.38 -37.35 22.19
C ALA A 106 -5.75 -37.58 22.84
N VAL A 107 -6.79 -36.87 22.37
CA VAL A 107 -8.18 -37.05 22.82
C VAL A 107 -8.65 -38.48 22.54
N ALA A 108 -8.44 -39.01 21.33
CA ALA A 108 -8.82 -40.37 20.96
C ALA A 108 -8.16 -41.44 21.86
N SER A 109 -6.94 -41.18 22.34
CA SER A 109 -6.19 -42.09 23.23
C SER A 109 -6.75 -42.22 24.66
N LEU A 110 -7.73 -41.39 25.06
CA LEU A 110 -8.28 -41.44 26.42
C LEU A 110 -9.08 -42.73 26.63
N PRO A 111 -8.95 -43.39 27.80
CA PRO A 111 -9.60 -44.68 28.05
C PRO A 111 -11.13 -44.56 28.24
N LYS A 112 -11.62 -43.43 28.73
CA LYS A 112 -13.05 -43.24 29.03
C LYS A 112 -13.76 -42.58 27.84
N ALA A 113 -14.73 -43.27 27.25
CA ALA A 113 -15.56 -42.74 26.15
C ALA A 113 -16.11 -41.35 26.47
N ARG A 114 -16.76 -41.20 27.62
CA ARG A 114 -17.32 -39.92 28.07
C ARG A 114 -16.32 -38.76 28.15
N ASP A 115 -15.04 -39.03 28.42
CA ASP A 115 -14.01 -37.99 28.42
C ASP A 115 -13.61 -37.60 26.98
N ARG A 116 -13.58 -38.57 26.05
CA ARG A 116 -13.38 -38.33 24.62
C ARG A 116 -14.51 -37.50 24.04
N ASP A 117 -15.75 -37.88 24.33
CA ASP A 117 -16.94 -37.25 23.77
C ASP A 117 -17.01 -35.76 24.19
N VAL A 118 -16.81 -35.45 25.49
CA VAL A 118 -16.80 -34.04 25.94
C VAL A 118 -15.69 -33.24 25.25
N LEU A 119 -14.48 -33.78 25.14
CA LEU A 119 -13.38 -33.04 24.51
C LEU A 119 -13.56 -32.90 22.99
N GLY A 120 -14.08 -33.94 22.32
CA GLY A 120 -14.43 -33.93 20.91
C GLY A 120 -15.45 -32.85 20.60
N LEU A 121 -16.57 -32.84 21.32
CA LEU A 121 -17.62 -31.82 21.19
C LEU A 121 -17.09 -30.40 21.46
N ARG A 122 -16.19 -30.24 22.44
CA ARG A 122 -15.62 -28.92 22.78
C ARG A 122 -14.63 -28.41 21.73
N LEU A 123 -13.98 -29.31 21.00
CA LEU A 123 -13.01 -29.00 19.94
C LEU A 123 -13.65 -28.92 18.56
N GLY A 124 -14.84 -29.50 18.36
CA GLY A 124 -15.45 -29.66 17.05
C GLY A 124 -14.86 -30.84 16.25
N LEU A 125 -14.39 -31.89 16.92
CA LEU A 125 -13.85 -33.07 16.20
C LEU A 125 -14.93 -33.87 15.47
N ASP A 126 -16.19 -33.70 15.89
CA ASP A 126 -17.39 -34.34 15.33
C ASP A 126 -18.27 -33.34 14.54
N GLY A 127 -17.72 -32.17 14.19
CA GLY A 127 -18.43 -31.11 13.48
C GLY A 127 -18.22 -29.76 14.15
N GLN A 128 -19.30 -29.09 14.55
CA GLN A 128 -19.21 -27.75 15.13
C GLN A 128 -18.89 -27.81 16.64
N PRO A 129 -17.98 -26.95 17.15
CA PRO A 129 -17.64 -26.92 18.55
C PRO A 129 -18.80 -26.45 19.42
N ARG A 130 -19.01 -27.11 20.55
CA ARG A 130 -20.14 -26.86 21.46
C ARG A 130 -19.72 -26.22 22.78
N THR A 131 -20.60 -25.43 23.37
CA THR A 131 -20.44 -24.86 24.71
C THR A 131 -20.77 -25.88 25.80
N PHE A 132 -20.34 -25.63 27.03
CA PHE A 132 -20.72 -26.48 28.17
C PHE A 132 -22.24 -26.54 28.40
N ALA A 133 -22.96 -25.46 28.06
CA ALA A 133 -24.40 -25.38 28.24
C ALA A 133 -25.13 -26.25 27.21
N GLU A 134 -24.70 -26.19 25.95
CA GLU A 134 -25.24 -27.03 24.86
C GLU A 134 -25.04 -28.51 25.15
N ILE A 135 -23.81 -28.93 25.50
CA ILE A 135 -23.51 -30.33 25.86
C ILE A 135 -24.31 -30.75 27.10
N GLY A 136 -24.47 -29.85 28.08
CA GLY A 136 -25.24 -30.13 29.29
C GLY A 136 -26.71 -30.38 28.98
N ALA A 137 -27.31 -29.53 28.15
CA ALA A 137 -28.70 -29.67 27.70
C ALA A 137 -28.91 -30.99 26.94
N GLU A 138 -28.02 -31.32 26.00
CA GLU A 138 -28.06 -32.56 25.22
C GLU A 138 -27.96 -33.80 26.09
N TRP A 139 -27.13 -33.77 27.14
CA TRP A 139 -26.86 -34.91 28.01
C TRP A 139 -27.78 -34.99 29.25
N GLY A 140 -28.70 -34.03 29.41
CA GLY A 140 -29.54 -33.94 30.60
C GLY A 140 -28.75 -33.71 31.90
N VAL A 141 -27.62 -33.00 31.83
CA VAL A 141 -26.76 -32.69 32.99
C VAL A 141 -26.45 -31.20 33.10
N SER A 142 -26.04 -30.75 34.29
CA SER A 142 -25.68 -29.34 34.46
C SER A 142 -24.43 -28.95 33.66
N ARG A 143 -24.36 -27.67 33.26
CA ARG A 143 -23.15 -27.06 32.66
C ARG A 143 -21.89 -27.34 33.49
N GLU A 144 -22.01 -27.23 34.81
CA GLU A 144 -20.90 -27.48 35.74
C GLU A 144 -20.47 -28.95 35.73
N ARG A 145 -21.40 -29.88 35.57
CA ARG A 145 -21.07 -31.29 35.42
C ARG A 145 -20.24 -31.56 34.17
N VAL A 146 -20.59 -30.96 33.03
CA VAL A 146 -19.78 -31.07 31.80
C VAL A 146 -18.38 -30.48 32.00
N ARG A 147 -18.28 -29.30 32.64
CA ARG A 147 -16.99 -28.68 32.98
C ARG A 147 -16.12 -29.61 33.83
N GLN A 148 -16.68 -30.25 34.86
CA GLN A 148 -15.97 -31.20 35.70
C GLN A 148 -15.45 -32.41 34.90
N VAL A 149 -16.24 -32.94 33.96
CA VAL A 149 -15.81 -34.01 33.07
C VAL A 149 -14.63 -33.54 32.21
N GLN A 150 -14.71 -32.34 31.62
CA GLN A 150 -13.62 -31.75 30.84
C GLN A 150 -12.33 -31.63 31.69
N GLU A 151 -12.39 -31.05 32.89
CA GLU A 151 -11.21 -30.88 33.75
C GLU A 151 -10.61 -32.22 34.20
N ARG A 152 -11.44 -33.25 34.36
CA ARG A 152 -10.97 -34.61 34.66
C ARG A 152 -10.28 -35.24 33.44
N ALA A 153 -10.83 -35.05 32.24
CA ALA A 153 -10.25 -35.52 30.99
C ALA A 153 -8.89 -34.85 30.72
N LEU A 154 -8.79 -33.54 30.91
CA LEU A 154 -7.54 -32.77 30.74
C LEU A 154 -6.45 -33.20 31.72
N ARG A 155 -6.81 -33.57 32.95
CA ARG A 155 -5.84 -34.16 33.91
C ARG A 155 -5.31 -35.50 33.42
N ARG A 156 -6.15 -36.34 32.79
CA ARG A 156 -5.71 -37.60 32.20
C ARG A 156 -4.82 -37.40 30.97
N LEU A 157 -5.15 -36.47 30.08
CA LEU A 157 -4.29 -36.14 28.93
C LEU A 157 -2.90 -35.70 29.40
N ALA A 158 -2.84 -34.78 30.37
CA ALA A 158 -1.58 -34.29 30.92
C ALA A 158 -0.74 -35.37 31.61
N TYR A 159 -1.38 -36.40 32.18
CA TYR A 159 -0.65 -37.53 32.76
C TYR A 159 -0.08 -38.44 31.66
N ARG A 160 -0.87 -38.70 30.60
CA ARG A 160 -0.47 -39.57 29.49
C ARG A 160 0.64 -38.98 28.62
N SER A 161 0.74 -37.66 28.53
CA SER A 161 1.79 -36.98 27.76
C SER A 161 3.21 -37.20 28.28
N ARG A 162 3.37 -37.83 29.47
CA ARG A 162 4.67 -38.19 30.05
C ARG A 162 5.30 -39.44 29.44
N TYR A 163 4.49 -40.27 28.76
CA TYR A 163 4.98 -41.49 28.15
C TYR A 163 5.42 -41.22 26.71
N GLU A 164 6.64 -41.63 26.38
CA GLU A 164 7.16 -41.56 25.01
C GLU A 164 6.25 -42.32 24.03
N GLY A 165 6.15 -41.83 22.80
CA GLY A 165 5.23 -42.35 21.78
C GLY A 165 3.77 -41.89 21.93
N MET A 166 3.39 -41.17 22.99
CA MET A 166 2.04 -40.59 23.07
C MET A 166 1.95 -39.28 22.27
N PRO A 167 0.81 -38.96 21.63
CA PRO A 167 0.62 -37.69 20.92
C PRO A 167 0.88 -36.45 21.80
N GLY A 168 0.59 -36.56 23.10
CA GLY A 168 0.88 -35.51 24.07
C GLY A 168 2.37 -35.24 24.29
N ALA A 169 3.23 -36.26 24.17
CA ALA A 169 4.68 -36.09 24.27
C ALA A 169 5.22 -35.33 23.03
N ALA A 170 4.70 -35.64 21.84
CA ALA A 170 5.00 -34.89 20.61
C ALA A 170 4.51 -33.43 20.70
N LEU A 171 3.29 -33.18 21.20
CA LEU A 171 2.81 -31.82 21.48
C LEU A 171 3.72 -31.06 22.44
N LYS A 172 4.23 -31.74 23.47
CA LYS A 172 5.17 -31.13 24.42
C LYS A 172 6.44 -30.70 23.70
N ALA A 173 7.05 -31.61 22.93
CA ALA A 173 8.28 -31.35 22.17
C ALA A 173 8.14 -30.18 21.19
N LEU A 174 6.99 -30.06 20.51
CA LEU A 174 6.70 -28.92 19.60
C LEU A 174 6.67 -27.56 20.32
N LEU A 175 6.16 -27.54 21.56
CA LEU A 175 5.95 -26.30 22.31
C LEU A 175 7.15 -25.93 23.17
N GLU A 176 7.99 -26.90 23.54
CA GLU A 176 9.15 -26.74 24.43
C GLU A 176 10.11 -25.61 23.97
N PRO A 177 10.43 -25.43 22.68
CA PRO A 177 11.27 -24.33 22.21
C PRO A 177 10.74 -22.93 22.56
N ALA A 178 9.42 -22.76 22.67
CA ALA A 178 8.79 -21.49 23.00
C ALA A 178 8.60 -21.26 24.51
N THR A 179 8.94 -22.24 25.36
CA THR A 179 8.74 -22.16 26.83
C THR A 179 9.75 -21.26 27.53
N GLY A 180 10.77 -20.74 26.83
CA GLY A 180 11.75 -19.80 27.37
C GLY A 180 11.14 -18.47 27.84
N SER A 181 9.94 -18.10 27.35
CA SER A 181 9.15 -17.00 27.92
C SER A 181 7.65 -17.22 27.76
N VAL A 182 6.89 -16.65 28.69
CA VAL A 182 5.41 -16.70 28.67
C VAL A 182 4.88 -16.00 27.42
N GLU A 183 5.50 -14.89 27.01
CA GLU A 183 5.14 -14.13 25.82
C GLU A 183 5.38 -14.90 24.52
N ALA A 184 6.51 -15.61 24.41
CA ALA A 184 6.83 -16.42 23.23
C ALA A 184 5.84 -17.58 23.08
N LEU A 185 5.57 -18.30 24.17
CA LEU A 185 4.61 -19.40 24.20
C LEU A 185 3.18 -18.91 23.91
N ALA A 186 2.78 -17.77 24.47
CA ALA A 186 1.47 -17.17 24.22
C ALA A 186 1.31 -16.73 22.76
N SER A 187 2.36 -16.15 22.17
CA SER A 187 2.35 -15.74 20.75
C SER A 187 2.27 -16.94 19.81
N LEU A 188 3.05 -18.00 20.08
CA LEU A 188 2.99 -19.26 19.34
C LEU A 188 1.59 -19.88 19.43
N LEU A 189 1.03 -19.99 20.64
CA LEU A 189 -0.29 -20.58 20.84
C LEU A 189 -1.41 -19.72 20.26
N LEU A 190 -1.29 -18.39 20.25
CA LEU A 190 -2.24 -17.54 19.53
C LEU A 190 -2.21 -17.83 18.03
N LYS A 191 -1.01 -18.00 17.44
CA LYS A 191 -0.86 -18.33 16.02
C LYS A 191 -1.50 -19.68 15.70
N VAL A 192 -1.09 -20.73 16.42
CA VAL A 192 -1.59 -22.10 16.24
C VAL A 192 -3.10 -22.17 16.49
N SER A 193 -3.60 -21.50 17.54
CA SER A 193 -5.03 -21.50 17.84
C SER A 193 -5.88 -20.91 16.72
N ASN A 194 -5.38 -19.88 16.04
CA ASN A 194 -6.10 -19.22 14.95
C ASN A 194 -5.97 -19.97 13.61
N SER A 195 -4.98 -20.85 13.45
CA SER A 195 -4.76 -21.57 12.19
C SER A 195 -5.28 -23.00 12.19
N ALA A 196 -5.29 -23.66 13.35
CA ALA A 196 -5.57 -25.10 13.46
C ALA A 196 -6.94 -25.43 14.07
N PHE A 197 -7.70 -24.44 14.57
CA PHE A 197 -8.93 -24.69 15.32
C PHE A 197 -10.05 -23.68 15.01
N GLU A 198 -11.30 -24.16 15.02
CA GLU A 198 -12.52 -23.34 14.88
C GLU A 198 -13.10 -22.89 16.25
N VAL A 199 -12.30 -22.96 17.32
CA VAL A 199 -12.71 -22.57 18.69
C VAL A 199 -12.02 -21.30 19.16
N PRO A 200 -12.55 -20.62 20.20
CA PRO A 200 -11.88 -19.46 20.78
C PRO A 200 -10.42 -19.78 21.19
N PRO A 201 -9.43 -18.92 20.88
CA PRO A 201 -8.02 -19.22 21.12
C PRO A 201 -7.67 -19.58 22.56
N ARG A 202 -8.38 -19.00 23.54
CA ARG A 202 -8.26 -19.37 24.95
C ARG A 202 -8.54 -20.84 25.22
N LEU A 203 -9.56 -21.39 24.55
CA LEU A 203 -9.92 -22.79 24.70
C LEU A 203 -8.91 -23.68 24.01
N ALA A 204 -8.58 -23.39 22.74
CA ALA A 204 -7.57 -24.14 21.99
C ALA A 204 -6.24 -24.20 22.75
N ALA A 205 -5.69 -23.05 23.14
CA ALA A 205 -4.43 -22.98 23.88
C ALA A 205 -4.48 -23.75 25.21
N LYS A 206 -5.57 -23.64 25.98
CA LYS A 206 -5.73 -24.44 27.20
C LYS A 206 -5.70 -25.94 26.90
N LEU A 207 -6.42 -26.40 25.87
CA LEU A 207 -6.48 -27.82 25.53
C LEU A 207 -5.14 -28.34 25.02
N VAL A 208 -4.47 -27.59 24.14
CA VAL A 208 -3.14 -27.88 23.61
C VAL A 208 -2.11 -27.99 24.74
N LEU A 209 -2.04 -26.99 25.63
CA LEU A 209 -1.10 -27.00 26.77
C LEU A 209 -1.37 -28.17 27.71
N ARG A 210 -2.63 -28.44 28.03
CA ARG A 210 -2.98 -29.56 28.92
C ARG A 210 -2.73 -30.92 28.27
N ALA A 211 -2.91 -31.05 26.96
CA ALA A 211 -2.57 -32.26 26.22
C ALA A 211 -1.06 -32.47 26.10
N GLY A 212 -0.27 -31.39 26.03
CA GLY A 212 1.20 -31.42 26.11
C GLY A 212 1.76 -31.62 27.51
N GLY A 213 0.92 -31.80 28.54
CA GLY A 213 1.38 -32.04 29.91
C GLY A 213 1.79 -30.79 30.71
N PHE A 214 1.66 -29.59 30.15
CA PHE A 214 1.96 -28.34 30.84
C PHE A 214 1.01 -28.11 32.02
N SER A 215 1.47 -27.43 33.07
CA SER A 215 0.70 -27.25 34.31
C SER A 215 -0.62 -26.48 34.09
N ALA A 216 -1.60 -26.71 34.96
CA ALA A 216 -2.87 -25.98 34.90
C ALA A 216 -2.69 -24.48 35.15
N ALA A 217 -1.70 -24.12 35.99
CA ALA A 217 -1.35 -22.73 36.26
C ALA A 217 -0.82 -22.03 35.00
N LEU A 218 0.16 -22.62 34.31
CA LEU A 218 0.70 -22.08 33.07
C LEU A 218 -0.37 -22.01 31.97
N ALA A 219 -1.21 -23.03 31.84
CA ALA A 219 -2.31 -23.02 30.89
C ALA A 219 -3.30 -21.88 31.15
N LEU A 220 -3.60 -21.59 32.43
CA LEU A 220 -4.47 -20.48 32.81
C LEU A 220 -3.79 -19.13 32.53
N GLU A 221 -2.53 -18.97 32.92
CA GLU A 221 -1.72 -17.78 32.70
C GLU A 221 -1.69 -17.42 31.21
N ILE A 222 -1.23 -18.34 30.35
CA ILE A 222 -1.18 -18.13 28.90
C ILE A 222 -2.55 -17.81 28.32
N SER A 223 -3.58 -18.60 28.65
CA SER A 223 -4.94 -18.39 28.14
C SER A 223 -5.53 -17.04 28.57
N SER A 224 -5.13 -16.52 29.73
CA SER A 224 -5.57 -15.21 30.22
C SER A 224 -5.03 -14.07 29.34
N LEU A 225 -3.79 -14.19 28.84
CA LEU A 225 -3.09 -13.19 28.02
C LEU A 225 -3.61 -13.11 26.58
N LEU A 226 -4.11 -14.22 26.03
CA LEU A 226 -4.42 -14.31 24.60
C LEU A 226 -5.36 -13.23 24.04
N PRO A 227 -6.44 -12.78 24.69
CA PRO A 227 -7.28 -11.75 24.07
C PRO A 227 -6.67 -10.36 24.12
N ALA A 228 -5.71 -10.08 25.01
CA ALA A 228 -4.97 -8.83 24.93
C ALA A 228 -4.07 -8.85 23.68
N LEU A 229 -3.33 -9.95 23.48
CA LEU A 229 -2.50 -10.16 22.30
C LEU A 229 -3.33 -10.17 20.99
N ASP A 230 -4.49 -10.84 20.98
CA ASP A 230 -5.37 -10.89 19.81
C ASP A 230 -5.98 -9.52 19.48
N ARG A 231 -6.34 -8.72 20.50
CA ARG A 231 -6.79 -7.34 20.29
C ARG A 231 -5.68 -6.48 19.67
N THR A 232 -4.46 -6.55 20.19
CA THR A 232 -3.30 -5.83 19.65
C THR A 232 -3.01 -6.25 18.21
N ARG A 233 -3.01 -7.55 17.92
CA ARG A 233 -2.85 -8.10 16.57
C ARG A 233 -3.92 -7.56 15.61
N LYS A 234 -5.21 -7.65 15.99
CA LYS A 234 -6.33 -7.16 15.18
C LYS A 234 -6.27 -5.65 14.96
N ALA A 235 -5.89 -4.87 15.97
CA ALA A 235 -5.71 -3.42 15.83
C ALA A 235 -4.59 -3.09 14.83
N ARG A 236 -3.46 -3.79 14.89
CA ARG A 236 -2.36 -3.65 13.93
C ARG A 236 -2.81 -3.96 12.50
N LEU A 237 -3.54 -5.07 12.31
CA LEU A 237 -4.07 -5.44 10.98
C LEU A 237 -5.02 -4.38 10.43
N ARG A 238 -5.96 -3.87 11.25
CA ARG A 238 -6.86 -2.79 10.85
C ARG A 238 -6.12 -1.51 10.46
N SER A 239 -5.04 -1.18 11.15
CA SER A 239 -4.19 -0.03 10.79
C SER A 239 -3.59 -0.22 9.41
N ILE A 240 -2.97 -1.39 9.17
CA ILE A 240 -2.36 -1.72 7.87
C ILE A 240 -3.41 -1.68 6.75
N GLU A 241 -4.60 -2.25 6.99
CA GLU A 241 -5.71 -2.20 6.03
C GLU A 241 -6.18 -0.77 5.76
N LYS A 242 -6.29 0.07 6.79
CA LYS A 242 -6.65 1.48 6.66
C LYS A 242 -5.61 2.26 5.85
N ASP A 243 -4.33 2.01 6.12
CA ASP A 243 -3.21 2.66 5.43
C ASP A 243 -3.20 2.23 3.96
N ARG A 244 -3.33 0.93 3.67
CA ARG A 244 -3.44 0.39 2.31
C ARG A 244 -4.66 0.94 1.57
N ALA A 245 -5.82 0.98 2.20
CA ALA A 245 -7.03 1.56 1.61
C ALA A 245 -6.86 3.05 1.33
N SER A 246 -6.13 3.76 2.19
CA SER A 246 -5.86 5.18 1.96
C SER A 246 -4.85 5.42 0.84
N ALA A 247 -3.81 4.60 0.73
CA ALA A 247 -2.86 4.65 -0.39
C ALA A 247 -3.59 4.36 -1.71
N HIS A 248 -4.45 3.33 -1.72
CA HIS A 248 -5.25 2.98 -2.90
C HIS A 248 -6.16 4.14 -3.35
N ARG A 249 -6.83 4.85 -2.44
CA ARG A 249 -7.64 6.04 -2.78
C ARG A 249 -6.80 7.15 -3.41
N VAL A 250 -5.60 7.41 -2.88
CA VAL A 250 -4.70 8.43 -3.44
C VAL A 250 -4.29 8.05 -4.86
N SER A 251 -3.90 6.80 -5.09
CA SER A 251 -3.56 6.28 -6.42
C SER A 251 -4.73 6.36 -7.40
N GLN A 252 -5.96 6.09 -6.96
CA GLN A 252 -7.15 6.21 -7.81
C GLN A 252 -7.41 7.66 -8.25
N VAL A 253 -7.31 8.63 -7.33
CA VAL A 253 -7.48 10.05 -7.67
C VAL A 253 -6.41 10.49 -8.67
N PHE A 254 -5.14 10.13 -8.43
CA PHE A 254 -4.05 10.51 -9.32
C PHE A 254 -4.13 9.81 -10.69
N SER A 255 -4.58 8.55 -10.73
CA SER A 255 -4.78 7.84 -12.00
C SER A 255 -5.86 8.50 -12.85
N ARG A 256 -6.97 8.94 -12.24
CA ARG A 256 -7.98 9.74 -12.92
C ARG A 256 -7.41 11.07 -13.43
N TRP A 257 -6.52 11.73 -12.67
CA TRP A 257 -5.83 12.92 -13.16
C TRP A 257 -5.01 12.66 -14.42
N LEU A 258 -4.29 11.54 -14.48
CA LEU A 258 -3.53 11.15 -15.67
C LEU A 258 -4.42 10.86 -16.87
N GLU A 259 -5.60 10.27 -16.66
CA GLU A 259 -6.62 10.02 -17.70
C GLU A 259 -7.30 11.32 -18.19
N HIS A 260 -7.42 12.31 -17.31
CA HIS A 260 -8.04 13.61 -17.60
C HIS A 260 -7.02 14.64 -18.11
N CYS A 261 -5.74 14.31 -18.08
CA CYS A 261 -4.67 15.19 -18.54
C CYS A 261 -4.68 15.28 -20.08
N ASN A 262 -4.50 16.48 -20.59
CA ASN A 262 -4.33 16.73 -22.02
C ASN A 262 -2.86 16.47 -22.39
N TRP A 263 -2.60 15.33 -23.02
CA TRP A 263 -1.25 14.92 -23.43
C TRP A 263 -0.93 15.38 -24.85
N PRO A 264 0.33 15.78 -25.14
CA PRO A 264 0.76 16.06 -26.50
C PRO A 264 0.86 14.76 -27.31
N GLY A 265 0.75 14.85 -28.63
CA GLY A 265 0.88 13.69 -29.52
C GLY A 265 2.26 13.00 -29.45
N LYS A 266 3.30 13.72 -29.02
CA LYS A 266 4.63 13.18 -28.72
C LYS A 266 5.12 13.69 -27.37
N SER A 267 5.25 12.79 -26.41
CA SER A 267 5.80 13.12 -25.08
C SER A 267 7.33 13.25 -25.13
N ALA A 268 7.86 14.08 -24.23
CA ALA A 268 9.29 14.23 -23.99
C ALA A 268 9.59 13.92 -22.51
N PRO A 269 10.82 13.49 -22.18
CA PRO A 269 11.21 13.30 -20.79
C PRO A 269 11.14 14.64 -20.03
N PRO A 270 10.61 14.67 -18.80
CA PRO A 270 10.58 15.89 -18.01
C PRO A 270 11.99 16.33 -17.59
N PRO A 271 12.20 17.63 -17.29
CA PRO A 271 13.46 18.15 -16.77
C PRO A 271 13.85 17.45 -15.47
N ALA A 272 15.15 17.22 -15.23
CA ALA A 272 15.59 16.61 -13.98
C ALA A 272 15.26 17.51 -12.77
N ALA A 273 15.04 16.91 -11.61
CA ALA A 273 14.70 17.64 -10.40
C ALA A 273 15.77 18.68 -9.99
N GLU A 274 17.03 18.44 -10.34
CA GLU A 274 18.18 19.31 -10.04
C GLU A 274 18.18 20.59 -10.89
N ASP A 275 17.58 20.55 -12.08
CA ASP A 275 17.50 21.69 -13.00
C ASP A 275 16.30 22.61 -12.69
N LEU A 276 15.45 22.18 -11.76
CA LEU A 276 14.20 22.84 -11.44
C LEU A 276 14.33 23.71 -10.18
N SER A 277 13.74 24.90 -10.25
CA SER A 277 13.63 25.82 -9.13
C SER A 277 12.37 26.66 -9.25
N SER A 278 11.86 27.15 -8.12
CA SER A 278 10.71 28.06 -8.13
C SER A 278 11.08 29.34 -8.88
N GLN A 279 10.28 29.69 -9.88
CA GLN A 279 10.52 30.85 -10.74
C GLN A 279 9.95 32.16 -10.16
N ARG A 280 9.33 32.12 -8.98
CA ARG A 280 8.91 33.32 -8.26
C ARG A 280 8.94 33.14 -6.75
N THR A 281 9.02 34.26 -6.03
CA THR A 281 8.81 34.29 -4.58
C THR A 281 7.34 34.56 -4.31
N VAL A 282 6.73 33.73 -3.47
CA VAL A 282 5.34 33.88 -3.06
C VAL A 282 5.12 35.07 -2.13
N ASN A 283 4.04 35.81 -2.34
CA ASN A 283 3.61 36.87 -1.43
C ASN A 283 3.08 36.25 -0.12
N ARG A 284 3.53 36.77 1.03
CA ARG A 284 3.02 36.33 2.34
C ARG A 284 1.53 36.71 2.46
N SER A 285 0.67 35.71 2.59
CA SER A 285 -0.75 35.84 2.92
C SER A 285 -1.07 34.99 4.15
N GLU A 286 -2.25 35.13 4.74
CA GLU A 286 -2.69 34.30 5.88
C GLU A 286 -2.83 32.81 5.53
N ILE A 287 -3.00 32.50 4.24
CA ILE A 287 -3.26 31.13 3.76
C ILE A 287 -2.03 30.54 3.06
N ALA A 288 -1.10 31.36 2.59
CA ALA A 288 0.15 30.90 1.98
C ALA A 288 1.13 30.35 3.03
N GLY A 289 1.95 29.37 2.66
CA GLY A 289 2.87 28.75 3.60
C GLY A 289 3.91 27.83 2.98
N LEU A 290 4.54 27.04 3.86
CA LEU A 290 5.56 26.04 3.51
C LEU A 290 5.07 24.65 3.90
N PHE A 291 5.06 23.74 2.94
CA PHE A 291 4.80 22.32 3.14
C PHE A 291 6.12 21.55 3.17
N ARG A 292 6.40 20.80 4.25
CA ARG A 292 7.62 19.98 4.37
C ARG A 292 7.44 18.67 3.60
N SER A 293 8.09 18.55 2.44
CA SER A 293 8.06 17.32 1.63
C SER A 293 9.17 16.36 2.05
N THR A 294 8.81 15.10 2.29
CA THR A 294 9.78 14.01 2.48
C THR A 294 10.29 13.51 1.13
N LYS A 295 9.43 13.45 0.10
CA LYS A 295 9.81 13.09 -1.27
C LYS A 295 10.92 13.98 -1.83
N LEU A 296 10.87 15.28 -1.55
CA LEU A 296 11.85 16.25 -2.07
C LEU A 296 12.98 16.58 -1.09
N GLY A 297 12.86 16.17 0.19
CA GLY A 297 13.81 16.55 1.23
C GLY A 297 13.88 18.05 1.54
N ARG A 298 12.91 18.85 1.07
CA ARG A 298 12.85 20.31 1.24
C ARG A 298 11.42 20.80 1.52
N SER A 299 11.31 22.07 1.93
CA SER A 299 10.03 22.76 2.01
C SER A 299 9.59 23.25 0.62
N VAL A 300 8.28 23.19 0.37
CA VAL A 300 7.60 23.56 -0.88
C VAL A 300 6.63 24.69 -0.57
N GLN A 301 6.63 25.73 -1.40
CA GLN A 301 5.72 26.87 -1.22
C GLN A 301 4.31 26.56 -1.76
N TYR A 302 3.28 27.06 -1.08
CA TYR A 302 1.89 27.04 -1.56
C TYR A 302 1.19 28.37 -1.25
N GLU A 303 0.22 28.76 -2.07
CA GLU A 303 -0.52 30.02 -1.97
C GLU A 303 -1.98 29.85 -1.53
N SER A 304 -2.51 28.64 -1.61
CA SER A 304 -3.90 28.34 -1.29
C SER A 304 -4.08 27.02 -0.56
N GLY A 305 -5.20 26.87 0.15
CA GLY A 305 -5.56 25.60 0.78
C GLY A 305 -5.72 24.46 -0.23
N LEU A 306 -6.20 24.76 -1.44
CA LEU A 306 -6.30 23.78 -2.53
C LEU A 306 -4.92 23.28 -2.97
N GLU A 307 -3.96 24.17 -3.15
CA GLU A 307 -2.58 23.77 -3.46
C GLU A 307 -1.98 22.91 -2.35
N LEU A 308 -2.19 23.28 -1.08
CA LEU A 308 -1.72 22.47 0.05
C LEU A 308 -2.34 21.06 0.03
N ASP A 309 -3.62 20.93 -0.31
CA ASP A 309 -4.28 19.62 -0.39
C ASP A 309 -3.78 18.78 -1.57
N VAL A 310 -3.48 19.43 -2.71
CA VAL A 310 -2.78 18.79 -3.84
C VAL A 310 -1.39 18.32 -3.41
N LEU A 311 -0.60 19.16 -2.74
CA LEU A 311 0.74 18.79 -2.26
C LEU A 311 0.70 17.58 -1.31
N LYS A 312 -0.25 17.55 -0.36
CA LYS A 312 -0.47 16.40 0.53
C LYS A 312 -0.84 15.13 -0.24
N LEU A 313 -1.61 15.25 -1.32
CA LEU A 313 -1.96 14.12 -2.17
C LEU A 313 -0.71 13.59 -2.90
N LEU A 314 0.07 14.49 -3.52
CA LEU A 314 1.29 14.13 -4.23
C LEU A 314 2.32 13.49 -3.31
N GLU A 315 2.50 14.02 -2.10
CA GLU A 315 3.41 13.48 -1.08
C GLU A 315 3.10 12.01 -0.75
N ARG A 316 1.83 11.62 -0.81
CA ARG A 316 1.36 10.26 -0.47
C ARG A 316 1.20 9.36 -1.69
N CYS A 317 1.35 9.88 -2.89
CA CYS A 317 1.13 9.14 -4.12
C CYS A 317 2.41 8.42 -4.56
N GLU A 318 2.39 7.09 -4.62
CA GLU A 318 3.52 6.27 -5.07
C GLU A 318 3.79 6.42 -6.58
N GLN A 319 2.80 6.85 -7.36
CA GLN A 319 2.95 7.11 -8.79
C GLN A 319 3.72 8.39 -9.09
N VAL A 320 3.98 9.24 -8.08
CA VAL A 320 4.71 10.50 -8.21
C VAL A 320 6.16 10.29 -7.77
N ALA A 321 7.10 10.50 -8.69
CA ALA A 321 8.53 10.47 -8.41
C ALA A 321 8.96 11.75 -7.68
N TYR A 322 8.65 12.92 -8.25
CA TYR A 322 8.90 14.23 -7.66
C TYR A 322 7.96 15.29 -8.26
N TYR A 323 8.00 16.50 -7.71
CA TYR A 323 7.23 17.64 -8.20
C TYR A 323 7.96 18.95 -7.90
N GLN A 324 7.63 20.00 -8.64
CA GLN A 324 8.19 21.35 -8.49
C GLN A 324 7.07 22.39 -8.50
N GLU A 325 7.00 23.21 -7.46
CA GLU A 325 6.13 24.39 -7.43
C GLU A 325 6.64 25.49 -8.36
N GLN A 326 5.73 26.17 -9.06
CA GLN A 326 6.03 27.34 -9.88
C GLN A 326 7.20 27.11 -10.85
N PRO A 327 7.15 26.04 -11.66
CA PRO A 327 8.31 25.50 -12.38
C PRO A 327 8.78 26.38 -13.54
N ALA A 328 7.91 27.22 -14.08
CA ALA A 328 8.16 27.99 -15.30
C ALA A 328 7.42 29.33 -15.29
N MET A 329 7.92 30.27 -16.10
CA MET A 329 7.21 31.50 -16.44
C MET A 329 6.73 31.40 -17.89
N ILE A 330 5.42 31.58 -18.10
CA ILE A 330 4.80 31.46 -19.41
C ILE A 330 4.15 32.81 -19.78
N PRO A 331 4.54 33.40 -20.92
CA PRO A 331 3.92 34.61 -21.42
C PRO A 331 2.54 34.31 -22.01
N TYR A 332 1.59 35.23 -21.81
CA TYR A 332 0.28 35.17 -22.46
C TYR A 332 -0.28 36.57 -22.69
N THR A 333 -1.21 36.69 -23.64
CA THR A 333 -1.91 37.94 -23.92
C THR A 333 -3.36 37.82 -23.49
N PHE A 334 -3.87 38.84 -22.79
CA PHE A 334 -5.27 38.93 -22.42
C PHE A 334 -5.74 40.38 -22.51
N GLU A 335 -6.85 40.62 -23.21
CA GLU A 335 -7.40 41.96 -23.46
C GLU A 335 -6.35 42.96 -24.00
N GLY A 336 -5.56 42.51 -24.99
CA GLY A 336 -4.52 43.32 -25.63
C GLY A 336 -3.29 43.61 -24.76
N ARG A 337 -3.21 43.07 -23.54
CA ARG A 337 -2.08 43.26 -22.64
C ARG A 337 -1.24 41.99 -22.53
N SER A 338 0.06 42.14 -22.70
CA SER A 338 1.03 41.08 -22.42
C SER A 338 1.18 40.88 -20.91
N ARG A 339 1.16 39.62 -20.47
CA ARG A 339 1.18 39.19 -19.08
C ARG A 339 2.10 37.99 -18.91
N ARG A 340 2.52 37.77 -17.66
CA ARG A 340 3.30 36.59 -17.25
C ARG A 340 2.46 35.76 -16.30
N TYR A 341 2.47 34.45 -16.48
CA TYR A 341 1.83 33.51 -15.57
C TYR A 341 2.82 32.41 -15.17
N PHE A 342 2.61 31.82 -14.00
CA PHE A 342 3.41 30.74 -13.47
C PHE A 342 2.45 29.60 -13.12
N PRO A 343 2.57 28.42 -13.75
CA PRO A 343 1.80 27.24 -13.36
C PRO A 343 2.05 26.88 -11.91
N ASP A 344 1.08 26.25 -11.26
CA ASP A 344 1.22 25.93 -9.83
C ASP A 344 2.25 24.81 -9.61
N LEU A 345 2.19 23.73 -10.39
CA LEU A 345 3.08 22.57 -10.21
C LEU A 345 3.52 21.93 -11.54
N LEU A 346 4.76 21.43 -11.58
CA LEU A 346 5.18 20.33 -12.46
C LEU A 346 5.18 19.05 -11.63
N ILE A 347 4.59 17.98 -12.17
CA ILE A 347 4.56 16.66 -11.55
C ILE A 347 5.24 15.67 -12.47
N VAL A 348 6.14 14.86 -11.92
CA VAL A 348 6.83 13.80 -12.65
C VAL A 348 6.47 12.46 -12.04
N THR A 349 6.01 11.55 -12.88
CA THR A 349 5.56 10.22 -12.50
C THR A 349 6.72 9.23 -12.47
N THR A 350 6.54 8.14 -11.74
CA THR A 350 7.53 7.05 -11.68
C THR A 350 7.70 6.29 -13.00
N ASP A 351 6.74 6.39 -13.93
CA ASP A 351 6.83 5.86 -15.29
C ASP A 351 7.44 6.85 -16.31
N GLY A 352 7.96 7.99 -15.83
CA GLY A 352 8.74 8.93 -16.66
C GLY A 352 7.93 9.97 -17.42
N ARG A 353 6.63 10.12 -17.14
CA ARG A 353 5.79 11.19 -17.71
C ARG A 353 5.89 12.46 -16.86
N GLY A 354 5.80 13.61 -17.52
CA GLY A 354 5.69 14.91 -16.86
C GLY A 354 4.39 15.62 -17.22
N LEU A 355 3.71 16.21 -16.24
CA LEU A 355 2.55 17.07 -16.46
C LEU A 355 2.65 18.38 -15.69
N LEU A 356 2.24 19.47 -16.32
CA LEU A 356 1.96 20.73 -15.66
C LEU A 356 0.54 20.73 -15.11
N LEU A 357 0.42 21.19 -13.87
CA LEU A 357 -0.83 21.27 -13.13
C LEU A 357 -1.12 22.71 -12.73
N GLU A 358 -2.36 23.13 -12.99
CA GLU A 358 -2.96 24.36 -12.47
C GLU A 358 -4.04 23.99 -11.45
N VAL A 359 -4.01 24.62 -10.27
CA VAL A 359 -4.97 24.40 -9.19
C VAL A 359 -5.89 25.62 -9.08
N LYS A 360 -7.17 25.43 -9.36
CA LYS A 360 -8.18 26.50 -9.30
C LYS A 360 -9.53 25.98 -8.79
N PRO A 361 -10.26 26.75 -7.99
CA PRO A 361 -11.68 26.47 -7.71
C PRO A 361 -12.47 26.31 -9.02
N SER A 362 -13.46 25.40 -9.05
CA SER A 362 -14.18 25.06 -10.28
C SER A 362 -14.88 26.26 -10.94
N ASP A 363 -15.50 27.14 -10.14
CA ASP A 363 -16.14 28.38 -10.60
C ASP A 363 -15.16 29.35 -11.28
N ARG A 364 -13.89 29.35 -10.84
CA ARG A 364 -12.85 30.20 -11.41
C ARG A 364 -12.24 29.64 -12.68
N MET A 365 -12.42 28.36 -12.99
CA MET A 365 -11.89 27.76 -14.22
C MET A 365 -12.55 28.36 -15.47
N ALA A 366 -13.83 28.73 -15.37
CA ALA A 366 -14.58 29.33 -16.47
C ALA A 366 -14.27 30.81 -16.73
N LEU A 367 -13.57 31.50 -15.81
CA LEU A 367 -13.24 32.92 -16.00
C LEU A 367 -12.35 33.10 -17.24
N SER A 368 -12.69 34.07 -18.11
CA SER A 368 -12.02 34.30 -19.38
C SER A 368 -10.50 34.48 -19.23
N ILE A 369 -10.06 35.17 -18.18
CA ILE A 369 -8.63 35.34 -17.88
C ILE A 369 -7.94 34.01 -17.54
N ASN A 370 -8.62 33.11 -16.84
CA ASN A 370 -8.07 31.81 -16.47
C ASN A 370 -8.14 30.82 -17.63
N GLN A 371 -9.16 30.90 -18.49
CA GLN A 371 -9.18 30.18 -19.76
C GLN A 371 -8.01 30.62 -20.67
N ALA A 372 -7.73 31.92 -20.76
CA ALA A 372 -6.58 32.43 -21.52
C ALA A 372 -5.23 31.94 -20.96
N LYS A 373 -5.07 31.92 -19.64
CA LYS A 373 -3.89 31.30 -18.98
C LYS A 373 -3.80 29.81 -19.29
N SER A 374 -4.92 29.08 -19.18
CA SER A 374 -4.97 27.64 -19.44
C SER A 374 -4.61 27.31 -20.89
N ALA A 375 -5.10 28.10 -21.84
CA ALA A 375 -4.74 27.95 -23.26
C ALA A 375 -3.23 28.16 -23.50
N ALA A 376 -2.63 29.19 -22.90
CA ALA A 376 -1.20 29.42 -22.97
C ALA A 376 -0.39 28.31 -22.27
N GLY A 377 -0.86 27.85 -21.13
CA GLY A 377 -0.28 26.75 -20.35
C GLY A 377 -0.28 25.43 -21.11
N LEU A 378 -1.41 25.07 -21.70
CA LEU A 378 -1.56 23.90 -22.56
C LEU A 378 -0.61 23.97 -23.75
N ALA A 379 -0.58 25.08 -24.48
CA ALA A 379 0.29 25.25 -25.64
C ALA A 379 1.78 25.13 -25.24
N TRP A 380 2.17 25.75 -24.12
CA TRP A 380 3.53 25.67 -23.61
C TRP A 380 3.86 24.24 -23.16
N ALA A 381 3.03 23.59 -22.35
CA ALA A 381 3.24 22.23 -21.87
C ALA A 381 3.44 21.25 -23.03
N ASN A 382 2.54 21.31 -24.02
CA ASN A 382 2.63 20.46 -25.20
C ASN A 382 3.89 20.73 -26.03
N SER A 383 4.35 22.00 -26.11
CA SER A 383 5.62 22.34 -26.77
C SER A 383 6.84 21.73 -26.08
N GLN A 384 6.74 21.47 -24.76
CA GLN A 384 7.76 20.80 -23.96
C GLN A 384 7.56 19.28 -23.90
N GLY A 385 6.58 18.72 -24.61
CA GLY A 385 6.24 17.30 -24.54
C GLY A 385 5.63 16.86 -23.19
N LEU A 386 5.12 17.80 -22.40
CA LEU A 386 4.48 17.60 -21.11
C LEU A 386 2.95 17.61 -21.25
N GLY A 387 2.26 16.87 -20.39
CA GLY A 387 0.80 16.97 -20.26
C GLY A 387 0.35 18.27 -19.56
N TRP A 388 -0.89 18.68 -19.80
CA TRP A 388 -1.54 19.80 -19.10
C TRP A 388 -2.77 19.33 -18.35
N LEU A 389 -2.94 19.78 -17.10
CA LEU A 389 -4.11 19.46 -16.29
C LEU A 389 -4.51 20.66 -15.42
N VAL A 390 -5.81 20.88 -15.29
CA VAL A 390 -6.38 21.87 -14.37
C VAL A 390 -7.31 21.15 -13.39
N VAL A 391 -7.13 21.36 -12.09
CA VAL A 391 -7.87 20.67 -11.02
C VAL A 391 -8.38 21.63 -9.94
N SER A 392 -9.40 21.18 -9.23
CA SER A 392 -9.97 21.79 -8.01
C SER A 392 -9.93 20.79 -6.85
N ASP A 393 -10.67 21.06 -5.77
CA ASP A 393 -10.88 20.12 -4.67
C ASP A 393 -11.60 18.83 -5.09
N ARG A 394 -12.47 18.91 -6.11
CA ARG A 394 -13.39 17.81 -6.48
C ARG A 394 -13.40 17.45 -7.96
N HIS A 395 -13.04 18.39 -8.83
CA HIS A 395 -13.21 18.27 -10.27
C HIS A 395 -11.93 18.63 -11.00
N THR A 396 -11.69 17.94 -12.11
CA THR A 396 -10.79 18.35 -13.17
C THR A 396 -11.53 19.28 -14.15
N PHE A 397 -10.80 20.00 -15.00
CA PHE A 397 -11.43 20.77 -16.07
C PHE A 397 -12.19 19.89 -17.07
N LYS A 398 -11.68 18.69 -17.35
CA LYS A 398 -12.38 17.71 -18.20
C LYS A 398 -13.76 17.33 -17.64
N ASP A 399 -13.91 17.27 -16.31
CA ASP A 399 -15.22 17.04 -15.68
C ASP A 399 -16.21 18.19 -15.97
N ILE A 400 -15.72 19.42 -16.14
CA ILE A 400 -16.56 20.58 -16.51
C ILE A 400 -16.91 20.52 -17.99
N GLU A 401 -15.95 20.18 -18.85
CA GLU A 401 -16.16 20.04 -20.30
C GLU A 401 -17.19 18.96 -20.62
N GLU A 402 -17.13 17.83 -19.91
CA GLU A 402 -18.00 16.66 -20.12
C GLU A 402 -19.29 16.69 -19.28
N HIS A 403 -19.47 17.71 -18.43
CA HIS A 403 -20.65 17.81 -17.56
C HIS A 403 -21.94 17.93 -18.36
N VAL A 404 -22.91 17.06 -18.06
CA VAL A 404 -24.21 17.08 -18.73
C VAL A 404 -25.13 18.08 -18.02
N ILE A 405 -25.35 19.22 -18.68
CA ILE A 405 -26.29 20.25 -18.21
C ILE A 405 -27.72 19.82 -18.57
N PRO A 406 -28.69 19.92 -17.64
CA PRO A 406 -30.10 19.66 -17.97
C PRO A 406 -30.57 20.50 -19.16
N ALA A 407 -31.24 19.88 -20.13
CA ALA A 407 -31.63 20.55 -21.39
C ALA A 407 -32.44 21.84 -21.17
N VAL A 408 -33.37 21.83 -20.21
CA VAL A 408 -34.13 23.02 -19.81
C VAL A 408 -33.19 24.10 -19.27
N GLY A 409 -32.22 23.72 -18.45
CA GLY A 409 -31.20 24.61 -17.91
C GLY A 409 -30.36 25.30 -18.99
N TRP A 410 -29.90 24.52 -19.97
CA TRP A 410 -29.16 25.06 -21.11
C TRP A 410 -29.99 26.09 -21.87
N GLN A 411 -31.24 25.75 -22.23
CA GLN A 411 -32.13 26.64 -22.98
C GLN A 411 -32.43 27.93 -22.21
N VAL A 412 -32.62 27.85 -20.90
CA VAL A 412 -32.87 29.03 -20.06
C VAL A 412 -31.67 29.98 -20.06
N LEU A 413 -30.45 29.45 -19.87
CA LEU A 413 -29.23 30.26 -19.88
C LEU A 413 -28.99 30.87 -21.27
N ASP A 414 -29.11 30.07 -22.33
CA ASP A 414 -28.89 30.50 -23.72
C ASP A 414 -29.91 31.54 -24.18
N ASN A 415 -31.19 31.34 -23.91
CA ASN A 415 -32.23 32.30 -24.25
C ASN A 415 -32.08 33.61 -23.47
N ALA A 416 -31.78 33.53 -22.16
CA ALA A 416 -31.58 34.72 -21.35
C ALA A 416 -30.37 35.54 -21.83
N LEU A 417 -29.27 34.86 -22.18
CA LEU A 417 -28.06 35.51 -22.69
C LEU A 417 -28.30 36.15 -24.07
N LYS A 418 -29.00 35.46 -24.97
CA LYS A 418 -29.39 36.00 -26.29
C LYS A 418 -30.31 37.22 -26.18
N LEU A 419 -31.28 37.17 -25.26
CA LEU A 419 -32.24 38.26 -25.08
C LEU A 419 -31.60 39.51 -24.47
N ARG A 420 -30.71 39.36 -23.49
CA ARG A 420 -30.14 40.48 -22.73
C ARG A 420 -28.76 40.92 -23.21
N GLY A 421 -28.08 40.12 -24.02
CA GLY A 421 -26.69 40.32 -24.48
C GLY A 421 -25.63 40.07 -23.41
N ALA A 422 -25.94 40.32 -22.14
CA ALA A 422 -25.12 40.00 -20.99
C ALA A 422 -25.98 39.62 -19.77
N LEU A 423 -25.48 38.71 -18.94
CA LEU A 423 -26.08 38.33 -17.67
C LEU A 423 -25.14 38.71 -16.53
N THR A 424 -25.68 39.41 -15.53
CA THR A 424 -24.94 39.74 -14.31
C THR A 424 -24.99 38.58 -13.31
N TRP A 425 -24.17 38.65 -12.27
CA TRP A 425 -24.24 37.71 -11.14
C TRP A 425 -25.66 37.59 -10.53
N ARG A 426 -26.42 38.70 -10.46
CA ARG A 426 -27.81 38.68 -9.94
C ARG A 426 -28.76 37.93 -10.87
N ASP A 427 -28.59 38.12 -12.18
CA ASP A 427 -29.38 37.38 -13.18
C ASP A 427 -29.08 35.89 -13.08
N LEU A 428 -27.80 35.52 -12.99
CA LEU A 428 -27.36 34.13 -12.85
C LEU A 428 -27.91 33.48 -11.58
N ILE A 429 -27.92 34.17 -10.44
CA ILE A 429 -28.54 33.65 -9.21
C ILE A 429 -30.02 33.37 -9.43
N SER A 430 -30.76 34.33 -10.01
CA SER A 430 -32.21 34.21 -10.21
C SER A 430 -32.53 33.02 -11.14
N LEU A 431 -31.85 32.96 -12.30
CA LEU A 431 -32.01 31.86 -13.26
C LEU A 431 -31.68 30.51 -12.62
N ARG A 432 -30.64 30.43 -11.78
CA ARG A 432 -30.28 29.21 -11.08
C ARG A 432 -31.34 28.77 -10.08
N SER A 433 -31.80 29.69 -9.23
CA SER A 433 -32.81 29.40 -8.22
C SER A 433 -34.14 28.98 -8.84
N ASP A 434 -34.58 29.66 -9.90
CA ASP A 434 -35.88 29.43 -10.52
C ASP A 434 -35.93 28.12 -11.34
N ASN A 435 -34.78 27.63 -11.80
CA ASN A 435 -34.68 26.48 -12.72
C ASN A 435 -33.87 25.31 -12.16
N GLY A 436 -33.51 25.35 -10.87
CA GLY A 436 -32.78 24.27 -10.21
C GLY A 436 -31.35 24.06 -10.73
N LEU A 437 -30.69 25.10 -11.23
CA LEU A 437 -29.32 25.00 -11.75
C LEU A 437 -28.28 25.19 -10.64
N THR A 438 -27.29 24.32 -10.63
CA THR A 438 -26.13 24.42 -9.75
C THR A 438 -25.13 25.45 -10.27
N GLY A 439 -24.16 25.83 -9.43
CA GLY A 439 -23.05 26.67 -9.89
C GLY A 439 -22.19 25.94 -10.94
N PHE A 440 -22.08 24.61 -10.81
CA PHE A 440 -21.34 23.77 -11.74
C PHE A 440 -21.98 23.73 -13.13
N ASP A 441 -23.33 23.72 -13.20
CA ASP A 441 -24.06 23.82 -14.48
C ASP A 441 -23.75 25.13 -15.21
N VAL A 442 -23.67 26.25 -14.48
CA VAL A 442 -23.32 27.55 -15.07
C VAL A 442 -21.86 27.55 -15.53
N THR A 443 -20.92 27.06 -14.72
CA THR A 443 -19.51 26.94 -15.10
C THR A 443 -19.34 26.10 -16.37
N ALA A 444 -20.00 24.93 -16.42
CA ALA A 444 -20.02 24.06 -17.58
C ALA A 444 -20.63 24.75 -18.81
N TYR A 445 -21.75 25.48 -18.62
CA TYR A 445 -22.38 26.23 -19.71
C TYR A 445 -21.41 27.26 -20.30
N VAL A 446 -20.67 28.01 -19.48
CA VAL A 446 -19.68 28.99 -19.98
C VAL A 446 -18.62 28.29 -20.83
N VAL A 447 -18.05 27.18 -20.34
CA VAL A 447 -17.00 26.43 -21.04
C VAL A 447 -17.53 25.83 -22.35
N GLN A 448 -18.70 25.18 -22.33
CA GLN A 448 -19.26 24.45 -23.47
C GLN A 448 -19.88 25.36 -24.53
N SER A 449 -20.45 26.50 -24.15
CA SER A 449 -21.05 27.46 -25.11
C SER A 449 -20.02 28.38 -25.76
N GLY A 450 -18.82 28.50 -25.16
CA GLY A 450 -17.81 29.49 -25.56
C GLY A 450 -18.20 30.94 -25.19
N ALA A 451 -19.18 31.12 -24.31
CA ALA A 451 -19.49 32.41 -23.71
C ALA A 451 -18.31 32.88 -22.84
N THR A 452 -18.22 34.19 -22.59
CA THR A 452 -17.12 34.75 -21.80
C THR A 452 -17.62 35.17 -20.42
N LEU A 453 -16.82 34.92 -19.39
CA LEU A 453 -17.13 35.25 -18.00
C LEU A 453 -16.00 36.08 -17.40
N ASP A 454 -16.29 37.34 -17.08
CA ASP A 454 -15.27 38.23 -16.48
C ASP A 454 -15.11 38.01 -14.97
N SER A 455 -14.13 38.69 -14.36
CA SER A 455 -13.87 38.60 -12.91
C SER A 455 -15.00 39.15 -12.03
N GLY A 456 -15.93 39.91 -12.60
CA GLY A 456 -17.16 40.37 -11.94
C GLY A 456 -18.32 39.38 -12.09
N TYR A 457 -18.08 38.19 -12.64
CA TYR A 457 -19.09 37.18 -12.98
C TYR A 457 -20.16 37.70 -13.93
N ARG A 458 -19.78 38.62 -14.83
CA ARG A 458 -20.62 39.02 -15.95
C ARG A 458 -20.40 38.05 -17.11
N LEU A 459 -21.46 37.35 -17.47
CA LEU A 459 -21.50 36.44 -18.60
C LEU A 459 -21.91 37.22 -19.85
N THR A 460 -21.16 37.08 -20.95
CA THR A 460 -21.48 37.68 -22.24
C THR A 460 -21.45 36.63 -23.34
N ALA A 461 -22.29 36.81 -24.36
CA ALA A 461 -22.32 35.91 -25.51
C ALA A 461 -20.95 35.88 -26.20
N ARG A 462 -20.63 34.75 -26.85
CA ARG A 462 -19.41 34.61 -27.63
C ARG A 462 -19.35 35.72 -28.68
N THR A 463 -18.29 36.53 -28.64
CA THR A 463 -17.96 37.44 -29.72
C THR A 463 -17.57 36.60 -30.93
N VAL A 464 -18.39 36.61 -31.99
CA VAL A 464 -18.11 35.93 -33.27
C VAL A 464 -16.99 36.65 -33.99
#